data_AF-A0A8H5QJL3-F1
#
_entry.id   AF-A0A8H5QJL3-F1
#
_cell.length_a   1.000
_cell.length_b   1.000
_cell.length_c   1.000
_cell.angle_alpha   90.00
_cell.angle_beta   90.00
_cell.angle_gamma   90.00
#
_symmetry.space_group_name_H-M   'P 1'
#
loop_
_entity.id
_entity.type
_entity.pdbx_description
1 polymer ?
#
loop_
_entity_poly.entity_id
_entity_poly.type
_entity_poly.pdbx_seq_one_letter_code
_entity_poly.pdbx_strand_id
1 'polypeptide(L)'
;MPTSLHPQAKFDPIPPDLDLYGLVDKTPNFKWVQRVSRTQIRNLGQQEFEKLVLIHVIAGGKPLVIDGWDGVLPKGLFDVRWLEETYDKQQTSAVSAFT
;
A
#
# COMPACT_ATOMS: atom_id res chain seq x y z
N MET A 1 -0.58 -11.12 -38.31
CA MET A 1 -0.21 -10.54 -37.00
C MET A 1 -1.48 -10.40 -36.18
N PRO A 2 -1.55 -10.90 -34.94
CA PRO A 2 -2.75 -10.77 -34.13
C PRO A 2 -2.91 -9.29 -33.76
N THR A 3 -4.00 -8.68 -34.21
CA THR A 3 -4.38 -7.32 -33.84
C THR A 3 -4.84 -7.32 -32.39
N SER A 4 -4.17 -6.52 -31.54
CA SER A 4 -4.61 -6.33 -30.16
C SER A 4 -5.96 -5.61 -30.15
N LEU A 5 -7.05 -6.38 -30.10
CA LEU A 5 -8.43 -5.89 -30.07
C LEU A 5 -8.84 -5.28 -28.71
N HIS A 6 -7.92 -5.20 -27.75
CA HIS A 6 -8.15 -4.56 -26.45
C HIS A 6 -7.17 -3.40 -26.26
N PRO A 7 -7.66 -2.17 -25.98
CA PRO A 7 -6.80 -1.09 -25.54
C PRO A 7 -6.15 -1.49 -24.22
N GLN A 8 -4.86 -1.80 -24.25
CA GLN A 8 -4.08 -1.92 -23.03
C GLN A 8 -3.83 -0.52 -22.49
N ALA A 9 -4.01 -0.33 -21.18
CA ALA A 9 -3.63 0.91 -20.53
C ALA A 9 -2.14 1.16 -20.80
N LYS A 10 -1.83 2.27 -21.46
CA LYS A 10 -0.44 2.67 -21.69
C LYS A 10 0.16 3.06 -20.35
N PHE A 11 1.33 2.50 -20.04
CA PHE A 11 2.10 2.95 -18.90
C PHE A 11 2.75 4.28 -19.25
N ASP A 12 2.09 5.38 -18.90
CA ASP A 12 2.74 6.69 -18.93
C ASP A 12 3.61 6.80 -17.66
N PRO A 13 4.95 6.95 -17.81
CA PRO A 13 5.84 6.99 -16.67
C PRO A 13 5.53 8.21 -15.81
N ILE A 14 5.65 8.02 -14.49
CA ILE A 14 5.54 9.12 -13.54
C ILE A 14 6.72 10.09 -13.79
N PRO A 15 6.47 11.41 -13.92
CA PRO A 15 7.53 12.39 -14.13
C PRO A 15 8.59 12.32 -13.00
N PRO A 16 9.90 12.35 -13.32
CA PRO A 16 10.95 12.28 -12.31
C PRO A 16 10.98 13.51 -11.40
N ASP A 17 10.40 14.62 -11.85
CA ASP A 17 10.28 15.91 -11.18
C ASP A 17 8.88 16.12 -10.54
N LEU A 18 8.13 15.04 -10.28
CA LEU A 18 6.81 15.11 -9.67
C LEU A 18 6.83 15.85 -8.31
N ASP A 19 6.24 17.05 -8.28
CA ASP A 19 5.96 17.78 -7.06
C ASP A 19 4.70 17.21 -6.38
N LEU A 20 4.92 16.27 -5.45
CA LEU A 20 3.84 15.63 -4.69
C LEU A 20 3.03 16.60 -3.84
N TYR A 21 3.68 17.60 -3.23
CA TYR A 21 2.98 18.56 -2.36
C TYR A 21 2.09 19.47 -3.20
N GLY A 22 2.63 20.05 -4.27
CA GLY A 22 1.85 20.84 -5.20
C GLY A 22 0.71 20.06 -5.86
N LEU A 23 0.90 18.77 -6.14
CA LEU A 23 -0.16 17.90 -6.67
C LEU A 23 -1.31 17.74 -5.66
N VAL A 24 -1.01 17.45 -4.39
CA VAL A 24 -2.03 17.29 -3.36
C VAL A 24 -2.77 18.61 -3.13
N ASP A 25 -2.05 19.73 -3.03
CA ASP A 25 -2.66 21.05 -2.78
C ASP A 25 -3.60 21.50 -3.91
N LYS A 26 -3.26 21.16 -5.17
CA LYS A 26 -4.04 21.54 -6.36
C LYS A 26 -5.19 20.59 -6.67
N THR A 27 -5.24 19.41 -6.03
CA THR A 27 -6.23 18.36 -6.32
C THR A 27 -7.26 18.29 -5.18
N PRO A 28 -8.50 18.75 -5.38
CA PRO A 28 -9.48 18.93 -4.29
C PRO A 28 -9.80 17.69 -3.45
N ASN A 29 -9.65 16.50 -4.05
CA ASN A 29 -9.96 15.23 -3.40
C ASN A 29 -8.73 14.53 -2.80
N PHE A 30 -7.54 15.11 -2.95
CA PHE A 30 -6.33 14.53 -2.37
C PHE A 30 -6.11 15.08 -0.97
N LYS A 31 -5.84 14.16 -0.04
CA LYS A 31 -5.57 14.48 1.35
C LYS A 31 -4.44 13.58 1.84
N TRP A 32 -3.53 14.15 2.62
CA TRP A 32 -2.52 13.38 3.31
C TRP A 32 -3.17 12.43 4.32
N VAL A 33 -2.71 11.19 4.32
CA VAL A 33 -3.16 10.16 5.25
C VAL A 33 -2.55 10.39 6.63
N GLN A 34 -3.33 10.13 7.68
CA GLN A 34 -2.82 10.16 9.05
C GLN A 34 -1.80 9.03 9.26
N ARG A 35 -0.68 9.36 9.90
CA ARG A 35 0.41 8.42 10.17
C ARG A 35 0.67 8.34 11.67
N VAL A 36 0.95 7.14 12.16
CA VAL A 36 1.32 6.90 13.56
C VAL A 36 2.46 5.91 13.60
N SER A 37 3.52 6.23 14.33
CA SER A 37 4.68 5.35 14.39
C SER A 37 4.44 4.16 15.30
N ARG A 38 5.15 3.07 15.02
CA ARG A 38 5.17 1.90 15.88
C ARG A 38 5.60 2.23 17.32
N THR A 39 6.50 3.20 17.50
CA THR A 39 6.93 3.65 18.83
C THR A 39 5.81 4.41 19.56
N GLN A 40 5.07 5.27 18.84
CA GLN A 40 3.90 5.95 19.39
C GLN A 40 2.82 4.95 19.81
N ILE A 41 2.53 3.93 19.00
CA ILE A 41 1.55 2.88 19.35
C ILE A 41 1.96 2.15 20.63
N ARG A 42 3.25 1.79 20.76
CA ARG A 42 3.75 1.13 21.98
C ARG A 42 3.63 2.01 23.23
N ASN A 43 3.83 3.32 23.09
CA ASN A 43 3.73 4.26 24.21
C ASN A 43 2.28 4.57 24.59
N LEU A 44 1.38 4.63 23.60
CA LEU A 44 -0.05 4.88 23.79
C LEU A 44 -0.74 3.70 24.50
N GLY A 45 -0.23 2.49 24.28
CA GLY A 45 -0.82 1.25 24.78
C GLY A 45 -1.95 0.74 23.88
N GLN A 46 -2.28 -0.54 24.05
CA GLN A 46 -3.20 -1.25 23.16
C GLN A 46 -4.61 -0.65 23.15
N GLN A 47 -5.20 -0.37 24.31
CA GLN A 47 -6.59 0.09 24.42
C GLN A 47 -6.82 1.44 23.73
N GLU A 48 -5.91 2.40 23.93
CA GLU A 48 -6.00 3.71 23.30
C GLU A 48 -5.75 3.63 21.78
N PHE A 49 -4.89 2.71 21.34
CA PHE A 49 -4.71 2.46 19.92
C PHE A 49 -5.98 1.85 19.28
N GLU A 50 -6.61 0.87 19.93
CA GLU A 50 -7.88 0.30 19.48
C GLU A 50 -8.98 1.37 19.36
N LYS A 51 -9.05 2.28 20.34
CA LYS A 51 -9.98 3.41 20.32
C LYS A 51 -9.70 4.37 19.16
N LEU A 52 -8.42 4.67 18.89
CA LEU A 52 -8.01 5.48 17.73
C LEU A 52 -8.47 4.81 16.43
N VAL A 53 -8.25 3.50 16.27
CA VAL A 53 -8.67 2.74 15.08
C VAL A 53 -10.19 2.77 14.93
N LEU A 54 -10.93 2.54 16.02
CA LEU A 54 -12.39 2.56 16.03
C LEU A 54 -12.93 3.91 15.54
N ILE A 55 -12.41 5.02 16.08
CA ILE A 55 -12.90 6.36 15.75
C ILE A 55 -12.47 6.77 14.33
N HIS A 56 -11.20 6.58 13.96
CA HIS A 56 -10.66 7.13 12.71
C HIS A 56 -10.92 6.24 11.49
N VAL A 57 -10.65 4.94 11.63
CA VAL A 57 -10.71 3.99 10.51
C VAL A 57 -12.12 3.45 10.34
N ILE A 58 -12.70 2.92 11.42
CA ILE A 58 -13.99 2.22 11.34
C ILE A 58 -15.14 3.23 11.22
N ALA A 59 -15.29 4.13 12.19
CA ALA A 59 -16.37 5.11 12.17
C ALA A 59 -16.12 6.24 11.16
N GLY A 60 -14.86 6.69 11.04
CA GLY A 60 -14.49 7.78 10.14
C GLY A 60 -14.29 7.37 8.68
N GLY A 61 -14.10 6.07 8.39
CA GLY A 61 -13.80 5.58 7.04
C GLY A 61 -12.47 6.09 6.48
N LYS A 62 -11.56 6.58 7.33
CA LYS A 62 -10.31 7.21 6.91
C LYS A 62 -9.14 6.23 7.03
N PRO A 63 -8.26 6.17 6.03
CA PRO A 63 -7.07 5.33 6.13
C PRO A 63 -6.15 5.83 7.25
N LEU A 64 -5.39 4.89 7.82
CA LEU A 64 -4.37 5.11 8.82
C LEU A 64 -3.11 4.35 8.38
N VAL A 65 -1.97 5.02 8.36
CA VAL A 65 -0.68 4.39 8.06
C VAL A 65 0.10 4.20 9.36
N ILE A 66 0.67 3.02 9.52
CA ILE A 66 1.60 2.71 10.61
C ILE A 66 3.00 2.66 10.02
N ASP A 67 3.90 3.52 10.49
CA ASP A 67 5.30 3.57 10.04
C ASP A 67 6.29 3.02 11.06
N GLY A 68 7.53 2.78 10.61
CA GLY A 68 8.61 2.19 11.40
C GLY A 68 8.68 0.66 11.35
N TRP A 69 8.07 0.03 10.34
CA TRP A 69 8.17 -1.42 10.11
C TRP A 69 9.50 -1.84 9.46
N ASP A 70 10.08 -0.95 8.65
CA ASP A 70 11.40 -1.09 8.04
C ASP A 70 12.51 -1.30 9.08
N GLY A 71 12.36 -0.75 10.28
CA GLY A 71 13.29 -0.93 11.39
C GLY A 71 13.21 -2.30 12.08
N VAL A 72 12.22 -3.14 11.76
CA VAL A 72 12.00 -4.44 12.42
C VAL A 72 11.81 -5.61 11.48
N LEU A 73 11.36 -5.37 10.25
CA LEU A 73 11.19 -6.41 9.27
C LEU A 73 12.58 -6.78 8.70
N PRO A 74 12.87 -8.08 8.51
CA PRO A 74 14.11 -8.50 7.87
C PRO A 74 14.22 -7.87 6.48
N LYS A 75 15.40 -7.33 6.14
CA LYS A 75 15.61 -6.58 4.88
C LYS A 75 15.41 -7.39 3.60
N GLY A 76 15.56 -8.72 3.69
CA GLY A 76 15.32 -9.64 2.57
C GLY A 76 13.91 -10.25 2.56
N LEU A 77 13.04 -9.86 3.51
CA LEU A 77 11.67 -10.34 3.52
C LEU A 77 10.93 -9.72 2.33
N PHE A 78 10.41 -10.56 1.44
CA PHE A 78 9.74 -10.15 0.19
C PHE A 78 10.63 -9.43 -0.83
N ASP A 79 11.96 -9.60 -0.76
CA ASP A 79 12.78 -9.17 -1.90
C ASP A 79 12.54 -10.06 -3.13
N VAL A 80 12.92 -9.57 -4.31
CA VAL A 80 12.67 -10.26 -5.58
C VAL A 80 13.25 -11.67 -5.58
N ARG A 81 14.47 -11.83 -5.03
CA ARG A 81 15.13 -13.14 -4.99
C ARG A 81 14.41 -14.08 -4.06
N TRP A 82 14.01 -13.59 -2.88
CA TRP A 82 13.21 -14.38 -1.94
C TRP A 82 11.89 -14.83 -2.55
N LEU A 83 11.20 -13.95 -3.30
CA LEU A 83 9.95 -14.29 -3.98
C LEU A 83 10.16 -15.33 -5.08
N GLU A 84 11.21 -15.19 -5.88
CA GLU A 84 11.60 -16.17 -6.90
C GLU A 84 11.92 -17.52 -6.24
N GLU A 85 12.80 -17.55 -5.24
CA GLU A 85 13.19 -18.78 -4.55
C GLU A 85 12.02 -19.48 -3.85
N THR A 86 11.08 -18.71 -3.29
CA THR A 86 9.97 -19.25 -2.47
C THR A 86 8.73 -19.62 -3.29
N TYR A 87 8.43 -18.85 -4.34
CA TYR A 87 7.13 -18.91 -5.03
C TYR A 87 7.21 -19.05 -6.56
N ASP A 88 8.39 -19.00 -7.21
CA ASP A 88 8.51 -19.08 -8.68
C ASP A 88 7.78 -20.29 -9.30
N LYS A 89 7.74 -21.40 -8.56
CA LYS A 89 7.11 -22.65 -9.03
C LYS A 89 5.67 -22.84 -8.57
N GLN A 90 5.14 -21.97 -7.73
CA GLN A 90 3.76 -22.06 -7.26
C GLN A 90 2.83 -21.44 -8.30
N GLN A 91 2.29 -22.25 -9.20
CA GLN A 91 1.14 -21.84 -10.00
C GLN A 91 -0.05 -21.57 -9.07
N THR A 92 -0.33 -20.30 -8.83
CA THR A 92 -1.60 -19.92 -8.21
C THR A 92 -2.69 -20.28 -9.21
N SER A 93 -3.58 -21.22 -8.87
CA SER A 93 -4.73 -21.57 -9.70
C SER A 93 -5.72 -20.40 -9.76
N ALA A 94 -5.43 -19.38 -10.56
CA ALA A 94 -6.28 -18.22 -10.76
C ALA A 94 -7.37 -18.44 -11.84
N VAL A 95 -7.64 -19.69 -12.21
CA VAL A 95 -8.61 -20.05 -13.27
C VAL A 95 -9.58 -21.12 -12.76
N SER A 96 -10.51 -20.75 -11.87
CA SER A 96 -11.74 -21.53 -11.62
C SER A 96 -12.84 -20.76 -10.85
N ALA A 97 -12.84 -19.43 -10.83
CA ALA A 97 -13.84 -18.65 -10.06
C ALA A 97 -14.86 -17.90 -10.93
N PHE A 98 -14.82 -18.03 -12.26
CA PHE A 98 -15.75 -17.36 -13.18
C PHE A 98 -16.23 -18.30 -14.30
N THR A 99 -16.62 -19.53 -13.95
CA THR A 99 -17.41 -20.40 -14.83
C THR A 99 -18.74 -20.70 -14.17
#